data_AF-A0A453AHJ6-F1
#
_entry.id   AF-A0A453AHJ6-F1
#
_cell.length_a   1.000
_cell.length_b   1.000
_cell.length_c   1.000
_cell.angle_alpha   90.00
_cell.angle_beta   90.00
_cell.angle_gamma   90.00
#
_symmetry.space_group_name_H-M   'P 1'
#
loop_
_entity.id
_entity.type
_entity.pdbx_description
1 polymer ?
#
loop_
_entity_poly.entity_id
_entity_poly.type
_entity_poly.pdbx_seq_one_letter_code
_entity_poly.pdbx_strand_id
1 'polypeptide(L)' 'MQCRQVVQIFHSHITEAFSKLEVSSPQAKNRLCRDVQHILVCIRKLPAQNFSSEPVRNYGLLDEFLAEKFGTKVDE' A
#
# COMPACT_ATOMS: atom_id res chain seq x y z
N MET A 1 -19.46 10.35 -3.28
CA MET A 1 -19.08 9.09 -3.97
C MET A 1 -17.58 8.96 -4.29
N GLN A 2 -16.67 9.91 -3.99
CA GLN A 2 -15.37 9.90 -4.73
C GLN A 2 -14.12 9.41 -3.98
N CYS A 3 -14.00 9.52 -2.66
CA CYS A 3 -12.70 9.23 -2.03
C CYS A 3 -12.38 7.73 -1.91
N ARG A 4 -13.38 6.87 -1.67
CA ARG A 4 -13.17 5.43 -1.49
C ARG A 4 -12.76 4.71 -2.78
N GLN A 5 -13.32 5.11 -3.91
CA GLN A 5 -12.97 4.56 -5.22
C GLN A 5 -11.53 4.93 -5.61
N VAL A 6 -11.11 6.16 -5.34
CA VAL A 6 -9.73 6.61 -5.59
C VAL A 6 -8.72 5.78 -4.79
N VAL A 7 -9.00 5.52 -3.51
CA VAL A 7 -8.18 4.64 -2.66
C VAL A 7 -8.08 3.23 -3.28
N GLN A 8 -9.21 2.65 -3.69
CA GLN A 8 -9.22 1.32 -4.31
C GLN A 8 -8.42 1.27 -5.62
N ILE A 9 -8.53 2.31 -6.46
CA ILE A 9 -7.76 2.42 -7.71
C ILE A 9 -6.26 2.48 -7.41
N PHE A 10 -5.84 3.26 -6.41
CA PHE A 10 -4.43 3.31 -6.02
C PHE A 10 -3.93 1.93 -5.57
N HIS A 11 -4.64 1.26 -4.66
CA HIS A 11 -4.23 -0.07 -4.22
C HIS A 11 -4.12 -1.07 -5.38
N SER A 12 -5.10 -1.08 -6.29
CA SER A 12 -5.12 -2.01 -7.42
C SER A 12 -3.97 -1.76 -8.41
N HIS A 13 -3.87 -0.53 -8.93
CA HIS A 13 -2.91 -0.22 -10.00
C HIS A 13 -1.45 -0.32 -9.52
N ILE A 14 -1.17 0.09 -8.27
CA ILE A 14 0.18 0.06 -7.73
C ILE A 14 0.61 -1.40 -7.46
N THR A 15 -0.31 -2.21 -6.91
CA THR A 15 -0.05 -3.64 -6.70
C THR A 15 0.19 -4.35 -8.03
N GLU A 16 -0.62 -4.09 -9.05
CA GLU A 16 -0.45 -4.67 -10.38
C GLU A 16 0.88 -4.25 -11.03
N ALA A 17 1.27 -2.98 -10.92
CA ALA A 17 2.54 -2.50 -11.46
C ALA A 17 3.74 -3.17 -10.77
N PHE A 18 3.70 -3.30 -9.45
CA PHE A 18 4.80 -3.91 -8.69
C PHE A 18 4.83 -5.44 -8.77
N SER A 19 3.70 -6.11 -9.00
CA SER A 19 3.69 -7.56 -9.19
C SER A 19 4.39 -8.00 -10.47
N LYS A 20 4.38 -7.15 -11.50
CA LYS A 20 5.08 -7.36 -12.78
C LYS A 20 6.57 -7.03 -12.72
N LEU A 21 7.05 -6.41 -11.64
CA LEU A 21 8.45 -6.01 -11.50
C LEU A 21 9.29 -7.20 -11.01
N GLU A 22 10.13 -7.75 -11.88
CA GLU A 22 11.09 -8.79 -11.49
C GLU A 22 12.29 -8.19 -10.77
N VAL A 23 12.22 -8.15 -9.44
CA VAL A 23 13.32 -7.67 -8.60
C VAL A 23 14.07 -8.85 -7.99
N SER A 24 15.24 -9.18 -8.55
CA SER A 24 16.07 -10.30 -8.09
C SER A 24 17.09 -9.90 -7.02
N SER A 25 17.62 -8.68 -7.07
CA SER A 25 18.63 -8.20 -6.10
C SER A 25 18.04 -7.88 -4.72
N PRO A 26 18.66 -8.32 -3.62
CA PRO A 26 18.23 -7.98 -2.25
C PRO A 26 18.16 -6.48 -1.98
N GLN A 27 19.10 -5.70 -2.54
CA GLN A 27 19.14 -4.25 -2.37
C GLN A 27 17.94 -3.58 -3.02
N ALA A 28 17.57 -4.04 -4.22
CA ALA A 28 16.42 -3.53 -4.95
C ALA A 28 15.10 -3.95 -4.26
N LYS A 29 15.02 -5.16 -3.71
CA LYS A 29 13.87 -5.60 -2.90
C LYS A 29 13.68 -4.72 -1.66
N ASN A 30 14.77 -4.40 -0.95
CA ASN A 30 14.70 -3.52 0.23
C ASN A 30 14.25 -2.09 -0.13
N ARG A 31 14.70 -1.55 -1.28
CA ARG A 31 14.23 -0.24 -1.77
C ARG A 31 12.74 -0.29 -2.09
N LEU A 32 12.30 -1.29 -2.85
CA LEU A 32 10.88 -1.46 -3.21
C LEU A 32 9.99 -1.60 -1.97
N CYS A 33 10.41 -2.36 -0.96
CA CYS A 33 9.68 -2.48 0.30
C CYS A 33 9.45 -1.11 0.98
N ARG A 34 10.51 -0.30 1.09
CA ARG A 34 10.43 1.06 1.67
C ARG A 34 9.53 1.97 0.84
N ASP A 35 9.63 1.91 -0.48
CA ASP A 35 8.80 2.71 -1.38
C ASP A 35 7.31 2.36 -1.22
N VAL A 36 6.98 1.06 -1.18
CA VAL A 36 5.61 0.58 -0.93
C VAL A 36 5.10 1.06 0.45
N GLN A 37 5.91 0.96 1.50
CA GLN A 37 5.55 1.44 2.84
C GLN A 37 5.26 2.96 2.84
N HIS A 38 6.10 3.75 2.17
CA HIS A 38 5.91 5.20 2.06
C HIS A 38 4.62 5.55 1.30
N ILE A 39 4.36 4.85 0.19
CA ILE A 39 3.13 5.02 -0.59
C ILE A 39 1.89 4.68 0.26
N LEU A 40 1.92 3.58 1.02
CA LEU A 40 0.82 3.21 1.93
C LEU A 40 0.57 4.28 2.99
N VAL A 41 1.62 4.88 3.56
CA VAL A 41 1.46 6.02 4.49
C VAL A 41 0.76 7.19 3.81
N CYS A 42 1.08 7.50 2.55
CA CYS A 42 0.39 8.53 1.78
C CYS A 42 -1.08 8.19 1.53
N ILE A 43 -1.39 6.95 1.12
CA ILE A 43 -2.76 6.50 0.87
C ILE A 43 -3.61 6.56 2.16
N ARG A 44 -3.03 6.19 3.30
CA ARG A 44 -3.69 6.26 4.62
C ARG A 44 -4.00 7.69 5.07
N LYS A 45 -3.27 8.69 4.57
CA LYS A 45 -3.53 10.11 4.83
C LYS A 45 -4.57 10.72 3.90
N LEU A 46 -4.98 10.02 2.84
CA LEU A 46 -6.04 10.52 1.95
C LEU A 46 -7.35 10.65 2.74
N PRO A 47 -8.14 11.70 2.47
CA PRO A 47 -9.38 11.93 3.17
C PRO A 47 -10.35 10.77 2.90
N ALA A 48 -10.53 9.90 3.89
CA ALA A 48 -11.59 8.90 3.86
C ALA A 48 -12.88 9.64 4.22
N GLN A 49 -13.67 10.00 3.21
CA GLN A 49 -14.94 10.67 3.42
C GLN A 49 -15.91 9.72 4.13
N ASN A 50 -15.89 9.71 5.47
CA ASN A 50 -16.94 9.15 6.28
C ASN A 50 -17.29 10.15 7.39
N PHE A 51 -18.57 10.50 7.45
CA PHE A 51 -19.20 11.27 8.52
C PHE A 51 -19.29 10.47 9.85
N SER A 52 -18.57 9.35 9.97
CA SER A 52 -18.51 8.53 11.17
C SER A 52 -17.15 8.72 11.85
N SER A 53 -17.19 8.78 13.17
CA SER A 53 -16.07 9.05 14.09
C SER A 53 -14.96 7.99 14.12
N GLU A 54 -14.96 7.03 13.18
CA GLU A 54 -13.93 5.99 13.10
C GLU A 54 -12.94 6.30 11.97
N PRO A 55 -11.63 6.30 12.25
CA PRO A 55 -10.63 6.45 11.22
C PRO A 55 -10.72 5.22 10.31
N VAL A 56 -11.37 5.37 9.15
CA VAL A 56 -11.27 4.37 8.09
C VAL A 56 -9.83 4.39 7.62
N ARG A 57 -9.06 3.44 8.14
CA ARG A 57 -7.70 3.18 7.71
C ARG A 57 -7.83 2.65 6.29
N ASN A 58 -7.45 3.47 5.30
CA ASN A 58 -7.46 3.15 3.87
C ASN A 58 -6.53 1.95 3.59
N TYR A 59 -6.99 0.75 3.93
CA TYR A 59 -6.32 -0.52 3.69
C TYR A 59 -6.83 -1.14 2.39
N GLY A 60 -5.99 -1.94 1.73
CA GLY A 60 -6.38 -2.68 0.54
C GLY A 60 -5.26 -3.57 0.00
N LEU A 61 -5.38 -3.94 -1.29
CA LEU A 61 -4.51 -4.93 -1.97
C LEU A 61 -3.00 -4.64 -1.82
N LEU A 62 -2.61 -3.36 -1.78
CA LEU A 62 -1.20 -3.00 -1.60
C LEU A 62 -0.65 -3.37 -0.21
N ASP A 63 -1.49 -3.39 0.84
CA ASP A 63 -1.09 -3.86 2.17
C ASP A 63 -0.87 -5.39 2.16
N GLU A 64 -1.74 -6.13 1.47
CA GLU A 64 -1.61 -7.58 1.29
C GLU A 64 -0.35 -7.92 0.49
N PHE A 65 -0.09 -7.18 -0.59
CA PHE A 65 1.13 -7.30 -1.39
C PHE A 65 2.39 -7.09 -0.56
N LEU A 66 2.41 -6.05 0.30
CA LEU A 66 3.55 -5.78 1.17
C LEU A 66 3.80 -6.95 2.13
N ALA A 67 2.73 -7.46 2.76
CA ALA A 67 2.82 -8.59 3.69
C ALA A 67 3.29 -9.88 3.01
N GLU A 68 2.76 -10.20 1.83
CA GLU A 68 3.12 -11.41 1.09
C GLU A 68 4.56 -11.37 0.56
N LYS A 69 4.99 -10.23 -0.03
CA LYS A 69 6.30 -10.13 -0.70
C LYS A 69 7.46 -9.86 0.24
N PHE A 70 7.24 -9.17 1.35
CA PHE A 70 8.31 -8.70 2.22
C PHE A 70 8.19 -9.19 3.66
N GLY A 71 7.07 -9.85 4.00
CA GLY A 71 6.74 -10.27 5.35
C GLY A 71 6.33 -9.10 6.25
N THR A 72 5.65 -9.39 7.34
CA THR A 72 5.45 -8.47 8.46
C THR A 72 6.79 -8.31 9.18
N LYS A 73 7.72 -7.54 8.61
CA LYS A 73 8.85 -7.03 9.40
C LYS A 73 8.33 -5.95 10.33
N VAL A 74 7.78 -6.40 11.45
CA VAL A 74 7.82 -5.66 12.71
C VAL A 74 9.28 -5.78 13.16
N ASP A 75 10.15 -4.95 12.61
CA ASP A 75 11.44 -4.73 13.26
C ASP A 75 11.20 -3.77 14.42
N GLU A 76 11.67 -4.23 15.58
CA GLU A 76 11.50 -3.78 16.98
C GLU A 76 11.77 -2.29 17.25
#